data_AF-A0A356S4K2-F1
#
_entry.id   AF-A0A356S4K2-F1
#
_cell.length_a   1.000
_cell.length_b   1.000
_cell.length_c   1.000
_cell.angle_alpha   90.00
_cell.angle_beta   90.00
_cell.angle_gamma   90.00
#
_symmetry.space_group_name_H-M   'P 1'
#
loop_
_entity.id
_entity.type
_entity.pdbx_description
1 polymer ?
#
loop_
_entity_poly.entity_id
_entity_poly.type
_entity_poly.pdbx_seq_one_letter_code
_entity_poly.pdbx_strand_id
1 'polypeptide(L)'
;KDEFFEVANNLTLVVEQGRDPELELKREGKALKLRDWAGALIEDIEHSAALLDKSHGTSAYSNSVAAQMAKVKDSELTPSGQILKDMNEGQLSFFDFSMENSRKIRDYFQQGDLDQATVSRFMAAGERSIEMQEEIEEADEVSFDDYLTAWNEG
;
A
#
# COMPACT_ATOMS: atom_id res chain seq x y z
N LYS A 1 7.19 5.61 26.53
CA LYS A 1 5.71 5.74 26.57
C LYS A 1 5.27 6.94 25.74
N ASP A 2 5.90 8.10 25.91
CA ASP A 2 5.53 9.33 25.18
C ASP A 2 5.80 9.25 23.66
N GLU A 3 6.87 8.57 23.25
CA GLU A 3 7.21 8.34 21.84
C GLU A 3 6.12 7.53 21.09
N PHE A 4 5.49 6.55 21.74
CA PHE A 4 4.41 5.76 21.13
C PHE A 4 3.20 6.63 20.78
N PHE A 5 2.81 7.52 21.69
CA PHE A 5 1.72 8.47 21.45
C PHE A 5 2.11 9.54 20.43
N GLU A 6 3.37 9.96 20.40
CA GLU A 6 3.89 10.89 19.38
C GLU A 6 3.75 10.30 17.97
N VAL A 7 4.21 9.05 17.77
CA VAL A 7 4.10 8.37 16.47
C VAL A 7 2.64 8.21 16.04
N ALA A 8 1.76 7.78 16.96
CA ALA A 8 0.34 7.64 16.68
C ALA A 8 -0.30 8.99 16.27
N ASN A 9 0.02 10.06 16.99
CA ASN A 9 -0.50 11.40 16.69
C ASN A 9 0.00 11.92 15.34
N ASN A 10 1.29 11.75 15.03
CA ASN A 10 1.83 12.13 13.72
C ASN A 10 1.14 11.38 12.59
N LEU A 11 0.90 10.08 12.76
CA LEU A 11 0.18 9.28 11.77
C LEU A 11 -1.22 9.83 11.53
N THR A 12 -1.98 10.12 12.59
CA THR A 12 -3.31 10.73 12.48
C THR A 12 -3.26 12.07 11.73
N LEU A 13 -2.31 12.95 12.08
CA LEU A 13 -2.14 14.24 11.41
C LEU A 13 -1.84 14.10 9.91
N VAL A 14 -0.98 13.16 9.53
CA VAL A 14 -0.65 12.92 8.11
C VAL A 14 -1.87 12.36 7.36
N VAL A 15 -2.65 11.48 7.99
CA VAL A 15 -3.87 10.92 7.38
C VAL A 15 -4.90 12.02 7.13
N GLU A 16 -5.11 12.91 8.08
CA GLU A 16 -6.16 13.94 7.99
C GLU A 16 -5.72 15.17 7.18
N GLN A 17 -4.45 15.56 7.29
CA GLN A 17 -3.94 16.86 6.86
C GLN A 17 -2.63 16.77 6.08
N GLY A 18 -2.17 15.58 5.69
CA GLY A 18 -0.82 15.37 5.11
C GLY A 18 -0.54 16.09 3.79
N ARG A 19 -1.54 16.70 3.14
CA ARG A 19 -1.36 17.54 1.95
C ARG A 19 -1.22 19.04 2.28
N ASP A 20 -1.44 19.44 3.53
CA ASP A 20 -1.21 20.82 3.96
C ASP A 20 0.31 21.15 3.91
N PRO A 21 0.75 22.15 3.12
CA PRO A 21 2.16 22.54 3.04
C PRO A 21 2.75 23.00 4.38
N GLU A 22 1.92 23.48 5.30
CA GLU A 22 2.34 24.01 6.60
C GLU A 22 2.16 23.00 7.75
N LEU A 23 1.81 21.73 7.46
CA LEU A 23 1.64 20.71 8.49
C LEU A 23 2.92 20.51 9.32
N GLU A 24 2.78 20.66 10.63
CA GLU A 24 3.82 20.34 11.61
C GLU A 24 3.54 19.00 12.29
N LEU A 25 4.61 18.21 12.44
CA LEU A 25 4.65 16.97 13.20
C LEU A 25 5.48 17.17 14.47
N LYS A 26 5.60 16.13 15.29
CA LYS A 26 6.50 16.12 16.45
C LYS A 26 7.57 15.05 16.32
N ARG A 27 8.81 15.39 16.66
CA ARG A 27 9.91 14.44 16.80
C ARG A 27 10.65 14.73 18.09
N GLU A 28 10.69 13.77 19.01
CA GLU A 28 11.31 13.92 20.32
C GLU A 28 10.76 15.14 21.07
N GLY A 29 9.44 15.35 20.98
CA GLY A 29 8.73 16.47 21.60
C GLY A 29 8.90 17.82 20.90
N LYS A 30 9.69 17.93 19.82
CA LYS A 30 9.90 19.17 19.07
C LYS A 30 9.05 19.21 17.81
N ALA A 31 8.45 20.37 17.53
CA ALA A 31 7.73 20.59 16.29
C ALA A 31 8.70 20.66 15.10
N LEU A 32 8.30 20.08 13.97
CA LEU A 32 8.99 20.20 12.69
C LEU A 32 8.02 20.06 11.53
N LYS A 33 8.26 20.78 10.42
CA LYS A 33 7.43 20.65 9.22
C LYS A 33 7.53 19.25 8.64
N LEU A 34 6.39 18.70 8.21
CA LEU A 34 6.33 17.41 7.53
C LEU A 34 7.27 17.38 6.32
N ARG A 35 7.26 18.44 5.50
CA ARG A 35 8.06 18.51 4.27
C ARG A 35 9.56 18.48 4.54
N ASP A 36 10.00 19.21 5.55
CA ASP A 36 11.42 19.25 5.94
C ASP A 36 11.86 17.89 6.47
N TRP A 37 11.03 17.27 7.31
CA TRP A 37 11.36 15.96 7.88
C TRP A 37 11.37 14.85 6.82
N ALA A 38 10.33 14.80 5.98
CA ALA A 38 10.25 13.82 4.90
C ALA A 38 11.38 14.02 3.87
N GLY A 39 11.74 15.28 3.57
CA GLY A 39 12.87 15.59 2.70
C GLY A 39 14.17 15.01 3.23
N ALA A 40 14.50 15.27 4.49
CA ALA A 40 15.70 14.73 5.13
C ALA A 40 15.73 13.19 5.12
N LEU A 41 14.59 12.53 5.41
CA LEU A 41 14.51 11.07 5.38
C LEU A 41 14.73 10.51 3.97
N ILE A 42 14.19 11.15 2.93
CA ILE A 42 14.35 10.69 1.55
C ILE A 42 15.78 10.92 1.04
N GLU A 43 16.42 12.02 1.43
CA GLU A 43 17.85 12.27 1.15
C GLU A 43 18.74 11.18 1.78
N ASP A 44 18.46 10.77 3.03
CA ASP A 44 19.18 9.67 3.68
C ASP A 44 18.98 8.33 2.93
N ILE A 45 17.78 8.09 2.40
CA ILE A 45 17.45 6.89 1.61
C ILE A 45 18.17 6.88 0.25
N GLU A 46 18.42 8.05 -0.35
CA GLU A 46 19.09 8.17 -1.66
C GLU A 46 20.46 7.48 -1.68
N HIS A 47 21.21 7.52 -0.56
CA HIS A 47 22.49 6.81 -0.45
C HIS A 47 22.33 5.30 -0.62
N SER A 48 21.31 4.72 0.02
CA SER A 48 21.01 3.29 -0.09
C SER A 48 20.55 2.92 -1.50
N ALA A 49 19.75 3.79 -2.13
CA ALA A 49 19.31 3.59 -3.50
C ALA A 49 20.47 3.55 -4.50
N ALA A 50 21.46 4.44 -4.35
CA ALA A 50 22.66 4.46 -5.20
C ALA A 50 23.50 3.17 -5.08
N LEU A 51 23.58 2.58 -3.87
CA LEU A 51 24.27 1.30 -3.64
C LEU A 51 23.54 0.14 -4.33
N LEU A 52 22.21 0.11 -4.24
CA LEU A 52 21.38 -0.90 -4.89
C LEU A 52 21.44 -0.80 -6.41
N ASP A 53 21.38 0.42 -6.94
CA ASP A 53 21.55 0.70 -8.38
C ASP A 53 22.89 0.19 -8.90
N LYS A 54 23.98 0.44 -8.17
CA LYS A 54 25.31 -0.09 -8.51
C LYS A 54 25.36 -1.62 -8.49
N SER A 55 24.76 -2.25 -7.49
CA SER A 55 24.78 -3.72 -7.35
C SER A 55 23.92 -4.42 -8.40
N HIS A 56 22.83 -3.78 -8.84
CA HIS A 56 21.87 -4.36 -9.77
C HIS A 56 22.06 -3.86 -11.22
N GLY A 57 22.97 -2.90 -11.45
CA GLY A 57 23.22 -2.33 -12.78
C GLY A 57 22.02 -1.57 -13.35
N THR A 58 21.28 -0.87 -12.49
CA THR A 58 20.04 -0.15 -12.84
C THR A 58 20.05 1.27 -12.26
N SER A 59 19.02 2.06 -12.58
CA SER A 59 18.69 3.33 -11.92
C SER A 59 17.32 3.31 -11.24
N ALA A 60 16.68 2.13 -11.19
CA ALA A 60 15.32 1.96 -10.70
C ALA A 60 15.14 2.43 -9.26
N TYR A 61 16.14 2.24 -8.39
CA TYR A 61 16.04 2.65 -7.00
C TYR A 61 16.12 4.16 -6.86
N SER A 62 17.12 4.80 -7.49
CA SER A 62 17.25 6.27 -7.45
C SER A 62 16.06 6.97 -8.11
N ASN A 63 15.54 6.44 -9.23
CA ASN A 63 14.34 6.97 -9.88
C ASN A 63 13.11 6.88 -8.97
N SER A 64 12.97 5.79 -8.20
CA SER A 64 11.87 5.62 -7.24
C SER A 64 11.95 6.63 -6.09
N VAL A 65 13.15 6.85 -5.55
CA VAL A 65 13.43 7.85 -4.51
C VAL A 65 13.12 9.26 -5.01
N ALA A 66 13.59 9.61 -6.21
CA ALA A 66 13.30 10.90 -6.84
C ALA A 66 11.79 11.14 -7.02
N ALA A 67 11.04 10.10 -7.40
CA ALA A 67 9.58 10.17 -7.50
C ALA A 67 8.89 10.41 -6.15
N GLN A 68 9.42 9.88 -5.03
CA GLN A 68 8.88 10.18 -3.70
C GLN A 68 9.23 11.60 -3.26
N MET A 69 10.45 12.07 -3.52
CA MET A 69 10.86 13.44 -3.24
C MET A 69 9.96 14.46 -3.98
N ALA A 70 9.56 14.15 -5.22
CA ALA A 70 8.62 15.00 -5.96
C ALA A 70 7.27 15.15 -5.24
N LYS A 71 6.75 14.08 -4.62
CA LYS A 71 5.49 14.12 -3.84
C LYS A 71 5.61 14.93 -2.55
N VAL A 72 6.80 14.97 -1.94
CA VAL A 72 7.06 15.82 -0.76
C VAL A 72 7.06 17.30 -1.16
N LYS A 73 7.62 17.62 -2.32
CA LYS A 73 7.67 18.99 -2.86
C LYS A 73 6.30 19.46 -3.36
N ASP A 74 5.54 18.57 -3.98
CA ASP A 74 4.21 18.83 -4.53
C ASP A 74 3.21 17.75 -4.11
N SER A 75 2.33 18.11 -3.20
CA SER A 75 1.29 17.22 -2.66
C SER A 75 0.27 16.78 -3.72
N GLU A 76 0.14 17.49 -4.84
CA GLU A 76 -0.76 17.10 -5.93
C GLU A 76 -0.24 15.88 -6.71
N LEU A 77 1.04 15.53 -6.56
CA LEU A 77 1.63 14.31 -7.11
C LEU A 77 1.37 13.07 -6.22
N THR A 78 0.82 13.25 -5.03
CA THR A 78 0.40 12.12 -4.18
C THR A 78 -0.81 11.42 -4.79
N PRO A 79 -1.01 10.11 -4.56
CA PRO A 79 -2.20 9.42 -5.04
C PRO A 79 -3.51 10.07 -4.56
N SER A 80 -3.57 10.55 -3.32
CA SER A 80 -4.75 11.27 -2.81
C SER A 80 -4.95 12.63 -3.49
N GLY A 81 -3.87 13.35 -3.79
CA GLY A 81 -3.90 14.58 -4.60
C GLY A 81 -4.42 14.33 -6.00
N GLN A 82 -3.88 13.32 -6.70
CA GLN A 82 -4.31 12.95 -8.05
C GLN A 82 -5.78 12.52 -8.10
N ILE A 83 -6.23 11.68 -7.15
CA ILE A 83 -7.65 11.27 -7.07
C ILE A 83 -8.55 12.49 -6.90
N LEU A 84 -8.22 13.41 -5.99
CA LEU A 84 -9.04 14.60 -5.76
C LEU A 84 -9.03 15.55 -6.96
N LYS A 85 -7.90 15.67 -7.65
CA LYS A 85 -7.79 16.42 -8.89
C LYS A 85 -8.70 15.84 -9.97
N ASP A 86 -8.60 14.53 -10.23
CA ASP A 86 -9.42 13.84 -11.23
C ASP A 86 -10.92 13.95 -10.90
N MET A 87 -11.29 13.81 -9.62
CA MET A 87 -12.66 13.99 -9.16
C MET A 87 -13.17 15.42 -9.39
N ASN A 88 -12.35 16.43 -9.11
CA ASN A 88 -12.71 17.83 -9.30
C ASN A 88 -12.83 18.20 -10.79
N GLU A 89 -11.87 17.80 -11.61
CA GLU A 89 -11.85 18.07 -13.06
C GLU A 89 -13.00 17.36 -13.78
N GLY A 90 -13.31 16.12 -13.38
CA GLY A 90 -14.42 15.34 -13.92
C GLY A 90 -15.79 15.66 -13.31
N GLN A 91 -15.85 16.53 -12.28
CA GLN A 91 -17.06 16.78 -11.48
C GLN A 91 -17.72 15.50 -10.94
N LEU A 92 -16.88 14.53 -10.54
CA LEU A 92 -17.29 13.21 -10.11
C LEU A 92 -17.48 13.14 -8.59
N SER A 93 -18.50 12.41 -8.15
CA SER A 93 -18.50 11.92 -6.77
C SER A 93 -17.43 10.83 -6.60
N PHE A 94 -17.06 10.53 -5.35
CA PHE A 94 -16.13 9.43 -5.06
C PHE A 94 -16.65 8.08 -5.59
N PHE A 95 -17.97 7.88 -5.54
CA PHE A 95 -18.62 6.68 -6.06
C PHE A 95 -18.43 6.58 -7.59
N ASP A 96 -18.68 7.66 -8.31
CA ASP A 96 -18.55 7.68 -9.77
C ASP A 96 -17.10 7.41 -10.19
N PHE A 97 -16.14 8.12 -9.58
CA PHE A 97 -14.71 7.90 -9.80
C PHE A 97 -14.30 6.44 -9.55
N SER A 98 -14.74 5.87 -8.43
CA SER A 98 -14.42 4.48 -8.06
C SER A 98 -15.03 3.47 -9.03
N MET A 99 -16.27 3.71 -9.46
CA MET A 99 -16.98 2.86 -10.41
C MET A 99 -16.33 2.91 -11.80
N GLU A 100 -15.96 4.09 -12.28
CA GLU A 100 -15.24 4.25 -13.54
C GLU A 100 -13.89 3.53 -13.54
N ASN A 101 -13.10 3.69 -12.48
CA ASN A 101 -11.82 2.98 -12.36
C ASN A 101 -12.01 1.46 -12.26
N SER A 102 -13.01 0.99 -11.52
CA SER A 102 -13.33 -0.45 -11.44
C SER A 102 -13.67 -1.03 -12.81
N ARG A 103 -14.42 -0.31 -13.64
CA ARG A 103 -14.72 -0.72 -15.03
C ARG A 103 -13.48 -0.75 -15.90
N LYS A 104 -12.61 0.27 -15.83
CA LYS A 104 -11.34 0.30 -16.57
C LYS A 104 -10.44 -0.89 -16.20
N ILE A 105 -10.32 -1.19 -14.91
CA ILE A 105 -9.52 -2.32 -14.41
C ILE A 105 -10.12 -3.65 -14.88
N ARG A 106 -11.44 -3.83 -14.79
CA ARG A 106 -12.13 -5.01 -15.33
C ARG A 106 -11.84 -5.18 -16.81
N ASP A 107 -12.02 -4.13 -17.61
CA ASP A 107 -11.86 -4.19 -19.06
C ASP A 107 -10.40 -4.49 -19.44
N TYR A 108 -9.42 -3.91 -18.70
CA TYR A 108 -8.00 -4.23 -18.85
C TYR A 108 -7.71 -5.72 -18.63
N PHE A 109 -8.23 -6.30 -17.54
CA PHE A 109 -8.01 -7.73 -17.25
C PHE A 109 -8.82 -8.67 -18.16
N GLN A 110 -9.95 -8.22 -18.72
CA GLN A 110 -10.70 -8.99 -19.71
C GLN A 110 -10.03 -8.99 -21.10
N GLN A 111 -9.31 -7.93 -21.43
CA GLN A 111 -8.57 -7.80 -22.69
C GLN A 111 -7.15 -8.41 -22.61
N GLY A 112 -6.61 -8.58 -21.40
CA GLY A 112 -5.31 -9.20 -21.21
C GLY A 112 -5.40 -10.71 -21.40
N ASP A 113 -4.75 -11.21 -22.46
CA ASP A 113 -4.62 -12.65 -22.68
C ASP A 113 -3.61 -13.23 -21.67
N LEU A 114 -4.09 -14.08 -20.77
CA LEU A 114 -3.20 -14.97 -20.01
C LEU A 114 -2.67 -16.04 -20.97
N ASP A 115 -1.37 -16.33 -20.90
CA ASP A 115 -0.85 -17.47 -21.64
C ASP A 115 -1.49 -18.79 -21.14
N GLN A 116 -1.54 -19.77 -22.03
CA GLN A 116 -2.20 -21.05 -21.75
C GLN A 116 -1.59 -21.76 -20.53
N ALA A 117 -0.28 -21.62 -20.30
CA ALA A 117 0.38 -22.24 -19.16
C ALA A 117 -0.11 -21.63 -17.83
N THR A 118 -0.33 -20.32 -17.80
CA THR A 118 -0.88 -19.61 -16.65
C THR A 118 -2.32 -20.01 -16.39
N VAL A 119 -3.15 -20.11 -17.43
CA VAL A 119 -4.54 -20.59 -17.31
C VAL A 119 -4.58 -22.00 -16.74
N SER A 120 -3.80 -22.94 -17.29
CA SER A 120 -3.73 -24.31 -16.79
C SER A 120 -3.25 -24.37 -15.34
N ARG A 121 -2.26 -23.55 -14.96
CA ARG A 121 -1.78 -23.47 -13.58
C ARG A 121 -2.87 -22.99 -12.62
N PHE A 122 -3.66 -21.97 -13.01
CA PHE A 122 -4.74 -21.47 -12.17
C PHE A 122 -5.89 -22.47 -12.02
N MET A 123 -6.26 -23.17 -13.09
CA MET A 123 -7.26 -24.24 -13.01
C MET A 123 -6.83 -25.36 -12.07
N ALA A 124 -5.61 -25.88 -12.24
CA ALA A 124 -5.07 -26.93 -11.38
C ALA A 124 -4.93 -26.49 -9.91
N ALA A 125 -4.58 -25.22 -9.67
CA ALA A 125 -4.54 -24.67 -8.31
C ALA A 125 -5.95 -24.58 -7.68
N GLY A 126 -6.97 -24.24 -8.48
CA GLY A 126 -8.37 -24.23 -8.04
C GLY A 126 -8.88 -25.62 -7.65
N GLU A 127 -8.66 -26.61 -8.52
CA GLU A 127 -9.03 -28.01 -8.25
C GLU A 127 -8.35 -28.54 -6.98
N ARG A 128 -7.02 -28.36 -6.89
CA ARG A 128 -6.24 -28.76 -5.72
C ARG A 128 -6.69 -28.06 -4.44
N SER A 129 -7.09 -26.79 -4.51
CA SER A 129 -7.56 -26.05 -3.34
C SER A 129 -8.85 -26.65 -2.78
N ILE A 130 -9.73 -27.16 -3.63
CA ILE A 130 -10.98 -27.81 -3.22
C ILE A 130 -10.68 -29.18 -2.63
N GLU A 131 -9.84 -29.98 -3.29
CA GLU A 131 -9.42 -31.30 -2.77
C GLU A 131 -8.76 -31.17 -1.39
N MET A 132 -7.83 -30.22 -1.22
CA MET A 132 -7.18 -29.98 0.06
C MET A 132 -8.15 -29.49 1.14
N GLN A 133 -9.18 -28.73 0.77
CA GLN A 133 -10.22 -28.33 1.72
C GLN A 133 -10.99 -29.57 2.21
N GLU A 134 -11.43 -30.44 1.30
CA GLU A 134 -12.15 -31.67 1.64
C GLU A 134 -11.28 -32.60 2.51
N GLU A 135 -9.99 -32.77 2.17
CA GLU A 135 -9.05 -33.57 2.97
C GLU A 135 -8.91 -33.05 4.41
N ILE A 136 -8.88 -31.73 4.61
CA ILE A 136 -8.81 -31.12 5.95
C ILE A 136 -10.13 -31.35 6.70
N GLU A 137 -11.26 -31.10 6.06
CA GLU A 137 -12.59 -31.29 6.66
C GLU A 137 -12.85 -32.77 7.04
N GLU A 138 -12.34 -33.73 6.28
CA GLU A 138 -12.40 -35.16 6.59
C GLU A 138 -11.42 -35.59 7.70
N ALA A 139 -10.28 -34.89 7.82
CA ALA A 139 -9.25 -35.17 8.81
C ALA A 139 -9.49 -34.48 10.17
N ASP A 140 -10.50 -33.61 10.28
CA ASP A 140 -10.84 -32.94 11.54
C ASP A 140 -11.33 -33.95 12.59
N GLU A 141 -10.51 -34.18 13.61
CA GLU A 141 -10.80 -35.12 14.70
C GLU A 141 -11.56 -34.48 15.88
N VAL A 142 -11.62 -33.14 15.93
CA VAL A 142 -12.23 -32.37 17.03
C VAL A 142 -13.31 -31.44 16.50
N SER A 143 -14.33 -31.19 17.32
CA SER A 143 -15.33 -30.20 16.96
C SER A 143 -14.70 -28.80 16.92
N PHE A 144 -15.30 -27.90 16.15
CA PHE A 144 -14.85 -26.51 16.08
C PHE A 144 -14.83 -25.81 17.45
N ASP A 145 -15.79 -26.13 18.33
CA ASP A 145 -15.86 -25.58 19.69
C ASP A 145 -14.69 -26.07 20.57
N ASP A 146 -14.31 -27.34 20.44
CA ASP A 146 -13.17 -27.92 21.17
C ASP A 146 -11.84 -27.33 20.69
N TYR A 147 -11.69 -27.14 19.38
CA TYR A 147 -10.54 -26.45 18.78
C TYR A 147 -10.40 -25.02 19.30
N LEU A 148 -11.49 -24.25 19.33
CA LEU A 148 -11.48 -22.87 19.83
C LEU A 148 -11.16 -22.79 21.32
N THR A 149 -11.65 -23.74 22.12
CA THR A 149 -11.33 -23.80 23.55
C THR A 149 -9.84 -24.02 23.75
N ALA A 150 -9.24 -25.00 23.06
CA ALA A 150 -7.81 -25.27 23.13
C ALA A 150 -6.95 -24.10 22.65
N TRP A 151 -7.35 -23.39 21.58
CA TRP A 151 -6.62 -22.22 21.07
C TRP A 151 -6.62 -21.04 22.06
N ASN A 152 -7.74 -20.77 22.74
CA ASN A 152 -7.87 -19.63 23.67
C ASN A 152 -7.21 -19.88 25.03
N GLU A 153 -6.92 -21.14 25.37
CA GLU A 153 -6.25 -21.52 26.62
C GLU A 153 -4.71 -21.49 26.53
N GLY A 154 -4.15 -21.38 25.31
CA GLY A 154 -2.71 -21.24 25.06
C GLY A 154 -2.24 -19.79 24.96
#